data_AF-A0A401QJ52-F1
#
_entry.id   AF-A0A401QJ52-F1
#
_cell.length_a   1.000
_cell.length_b   1.000
_cell.length_c   1.000
_cell.angle_alpha   90.00
_cell.angle_beta   90.00
_cell.angle_gamma   90.00
#
_symmetry.space_group_name_H-M   'P 1'
#
loop_
_entity.id
_entity.type
_entity.pdbx_description
1 polymer ?
#
loop_
_entity_poly.entity_id
_entity_poly.type
_entity_poly.pdbx_seq_one_letter_code
_entity_poly.pdbx_strand_id
1 'polypeptide(L)'
;YTFPHLTIQEFVAALAQFLTLDPGDIGKVLSEAHCKEDGRFEIFLHFAAGLSSPQAARPLEELLGPFHHQTTCRVIGWVKEKVEGQFGNTERESGKRILLNAFHYLFQSQNKALAQNTVGSVQALMFFGLSLTPIDCVILSHIIGFCNAIQHLDLQNCYIQYEGLQRLEPVLNKCHVVG
;
A
#
# COMPACT_ATOMS: atom_id res chain seq x y z
N TYR A 1 -14.83 27.61 10.59
CA TYR A 1 -13.80 27.28 9.59
C TYR A 1 -13.81 25.78 9.36
N THR A 2 -13.77 25.34 8.10
CA THR A 2 -13.75 23.92 7.68
C THR A 2 -12.60 23.72 6.69
N PHE A 3 -12.13 22.48 6.54
CA PHE A 3 -11.17 22.18 5.49
C PHE A 3 -11.80 22.38 4.10
N PRO A 4 -11.06 22.94 3.13
CA PRO A 4 -11.59 23.19 1.80
C PRO A 4 -11.72 21.92 0.96
N HIS A 5 -11.00 20.85 1.29
CA HIS A 5 -11.06 19.57 0.60
C HIS A 5 -10.78 18.39 1.55
N LEU A 6 -11.46 17.26 1.34
CA LEU A 6 -11.31 16.05 2.16
C LEU A 6 -9.87 15.54 2.17
N THR A 7 -9.18 15.53 1.02
CA THR A 7 -7.77 15.08 0.96
C THR A 7 -6.85 15.91 1.84
N ILE A 8 -7.10 17.21 1.98
CA ILE A 8 -6.30 18.09 2.86
C ILE A 8 -6.58 17.73 4.32
N GLN A 9 -7.86 17.51 4.68
CA GLN A 9 -8.24 17.07 6.01
C GLN A 9 -7.56 15.74 6.37
N GLU A 10 -7.64 14.73 5.49
CA GLU A 10 -7.07 13.40 5.70
C GLU A 10 -5.54 13.43 5.73
N PHE A 11 -4.90 14.26 4.90
CA PHE A 11 -3.45 14.48 4.94
C PHE A 11 -3.01 15.10 6.28
N VAL A 12 -3.70 16.16 6.72
CA VAL A 12 -3.40 16.82 8.02
C VAL A 12 -3.66 15.86 9.18
N ALA A 13 -4.71 15.05 9.13
CA ALA A 13 -5.00 14.02 10.13
C ALA A 13 -3.87 12.98 10.22
N ALA A 14 -3.36 12.51 9.07
CA ALA A 14 -2.21 11.60 9.02
C ALA A 14 -0.94 12.27 9.57
N LEU A 15 -0.65 13.49 9.12
CA LEU A 15 0.51 14.26 9.54
C LEU A 15 0.52 14.52 11.06
N ALA A 16 -0.63 14.81 11.66
CA ALA A 16 -0.76 15.00 13.10
C ALA A 16 -0.29 13.78 13.90
N GLN A 17 -0.46 12.56 13.38
CA GLN A 17 0.02 11.35 14.05
C GLN A 17 1.55 11.26 14.12
N PHE A 18 2.27 11.88 13.18
CA PHE A 18 3.73 11.88 13.12
C PHE A 18 4.38 12.99 13.97
N LEU A 19 3.63 14.05 14.26
CA LEU A 19 4.08 15.21 15.05
C LEU A 19 3.70 15.15 16.53
N THR A 20 2.79 14.26 16.92
CA THR A 20 2.35 14.12 18.31
C THR A 20 3.35 13.26 19.09
N LEU A 21 3.80 13.77 20.25
CA LEU A 21 4.79 13.10 21.14
C LEU A 21 4.29 11.77 21.70
N ASP A 22 2.98 11.66 21.95
CA ASP A 22 2.29 10.43 22.36
C ASP A 22 0.94 10.32 21.62
N PRO A 23 0.93 9.88 20.36
CA PRO A 23 -0.31 9.75 19.58
C PRO A 23 -1.18 8.58 20.07
N GLY A 24 -0.80 7.91 21.17
CA GLY A 24 -1.29 6.59 21.53
C GLY A 24 -0.72 5.52 20.61
N ASP A 25 -1.41 4.38 20.52
CA ASP A 25 -1.03 3.30 19.61
C ASP A 25 -1.53 3.61 18.18
N ILE A 26 -0.72 4.31 17.39
CA ILE A 26 -1.01 4.56 15.97
C ILE A 26 -1.32 3.26 15.21
N GLY A 27 -0.70 2.13 15.56
CA GLY A 27 -0.99 0.84 14.93
C GLY A 27 -2.45 0.41 15.17
N LYS A 28 -2.98 0.69 16.36
CA LYS A 28 -4.39 0.50 16.69
C LYS A 28 -5.28 1.44 15.89
N VAL A 29 -4.95 2.73 15.81
CA VAL A 29 -5.71 3.72 15.02
C VAL A 29 -5.80 3.31 13.55
N LEU A 30 -4.67 2.92 12.95
CA LEU A 30 -4.62 2.45 11.56
C LEU A 30 -5.44 1.17 11.37
N SER A 31 -5.40 0.25 12.32
CA SER A 31 -6.18 -0.99 12.27
C SER A 31 -7.68 -0.73 12.39
N GLU A 32 -8.10 0.15 13.30
CA GLU A 32 -9.51 0.55 13.44
C GLU A 32 -10.03 1.27 12.19
N ALA A 33 -9.20 2.11 11.58
CA ALA A 33 -9.50 2.79 10.33
C ALA A 33 -9.64 1.80 9.17
N HIS A 34 -8.73 0.83 9.06
CA HIS A 34 -8.75 -0.20 8.02
C HIS A 34 -9.93 -1.17 8.15
N CYS A 35 -10.43 -1.42 9.37
CA CYS A 35 -11.63 -2.22 9.59
C CYS A 35 -12.94 -1.51 9.17
N LYS A 36 -12.90 -0.27 8.67
CA LYS A 36 -14.08 0.42 8.14
C LYS A 36 -14.25 0.11 6.66
N GLU A 37 -15.25 -0.71 6.36
CA GLU A 37 -15.58 -1.14 5.00
C GLU A 37 -16.17 -0.03 4.11
N ASP A 38 -16.55 1.13 4.69
CA ASP A 38 -17.11 2.26 3.96
C ASP A 38 -16.05 3.10 3.21
N GLY A 39 -14.76 2.71 3.28
CA GLY A 39 -13.66 3.34 2.55
C GLY A 39 -13.29 4.74 3.03
N ARG A 40 -13.96 5.27 4.07
CA ARG A 40 -13.85 6.68 4.46
C ARG A 40 -12.45 7.11 4.94
N PHE A 41 -11.61 6.14 5.31
CA PHE A 41 -10.25 6.37 5.81
C PHE A 41 -9.16 5.93 4.84
N GLU A 42 -9.50 5.52 3.61
CA GLU A 42 -8.51 5.04 2.63
C GLU A 42 -7.43 6.10 2.36
N ILE A 43 -7.83 7.36 2.20
CA ILE A 43 -6.92 8.48 1.95
C ILE A 43 -5.97 8.70 3.13
N PHE A 44 -6.50 8.71 4.37
CA PHE A 44 -5.68 8.80 5.58
C PHE A 44 -4.66 7.66 5.68
N LEU A 45 -5.08 6.42 5.42
CA LEU A 45 -4.19 5.25 5.45
C LEU A 45 -3.07 5.34 4.41
N HIS A 46 -3.38 5.80 3.19
CA HIS A 46 -2.37 6.04 2.16
C HIS A 46 -1.37 7.11 2.57
N PHE A 47 -1.83 8.23 3.14
CA PHE A 47 -0.93 9.27 3.63
C PHE A 47 -0.10 8.82 4.82
N ALA A 48 -0.67 8.09 5.77
CA ALA A 48 0.08 7.56 6.90
C ALA A 48 1.21 6.63 6.43
N ALA A 49 0.92 5.71 5.50
CA ALA A 49 1.95 4.86 4.90
C ALA A 49 2.98 5.69 4.12
N GLY A 50 2.56 6.69 3.36
CA GLY A 50 3.43 7.59 2.60
C GLY A 50 4.39 8.41 3.47
N LEU A 51 3.90 8.94 4.60
CA LEU A 51 4.70 9.71 5.55
C LEU A 51 5.77 8.87 6.25
N SER A 52 5.68 7.53 6.21
CA SER A 52 6.76 6.65 6.67
C SER A 52 7.96 6.59 5.71
N SER A 53 7.80 7.10 4.47
CA SER A 53 8.89 7.21 3.51
C SER A 53 9.82 8.36 3.88
N PRO A 54 11.14 8.12 4.06
CA PRO A 54 12.09 9.20 4.31
C PRO A 54 12.12 10.24 3.19
N GLN A 55 11.84 9.85 1.94
CA GLN A 55 11.82 10.76 0.81
C GLN A 55 10.63 11.72 0.88
N ALA A 56 9.46 11.21 1.26
CA ALA A 56 8.24 12.03 1.39
C ALA A 56 8.24 12.86 2.69
N ALA A 57 8.82 12.31 3.77
CA ALA A 57 8.88 12.97 5.07
C ALA A 57 9.86 14.16 5.10
N ARG A 58 11.03 14.04 4.45
CA ARG A 58 12.11 15.04 4.54
C ARG A 58 11.67 16.50 4.39
N PRO A 59 10.95 16.90 3.32
CA PRO A 59 10.52 18.29 3.18
C PRO A 59 9.58 18.76 4.29
N LEU A 60 8.79 17.85 4.85
CA LEU A 60 7.87 18.13 5.95
C LEU A 60 8.63 18.22 7.28
N GLU A 61 9.62 17.37 7.49
CA GLU A 61 10.48 17.40 8.69
C GLU A 61 11.34 18.67 8.74
N GLU A 62 11.81 19.15 7.59
CA GLU A 62 12.52 20.43 7.46
C GLU A 62 11.64 21.63 7.87
N LEU A 63 10.33 21.55 7.63
CA LEU A 63 9.38 22.63 7.93
C LEU A 63 8.78 22.54 9.34
N LEU A 64 8.47 21.32 9.80
CA LEU A 64 7.64 21.07 10.99
C LEU A 64 8.41 20.45 12.15
N GLY A 65 9.68 20.11 11.94
CA GLY A 65 10.50 19.35 12.87
C GLY A 65 10.47 17.84 12.58
N PRO A 66 11.42 17.09 13.16
CA PRO A 66 11.61 15.67 12.86
C PRO A 66 10.40 14.85 13.28
N PHE A 67 10.03 13.85 12.48
CA PHE A 67 8.97 12.92 12.84
C PHE A 67 9.45 11.95 13.91
N HIS A 68 8.52 11.50 14.74
CA HIS A 68 8.83 10.48 15.73
C HIS A 68 9.22 9.16 15.06
N HIS A 69 10.47 8.73 15.27
CA HIS A 69 10.97 7.47 14.73
C HIS A 69 10.10 6.27 15.13
N GLN A 70 9.60 6.25 16.38
CA GLN A 70 8.73 5.19 16.85
C GLN A 70 7.41 5.13 16.07
N THR A 71 6.81 6.27 15.73
CA THR A 71 5.61 6.34 14.89
C THR A 71 5.89 5.74 13.51
N THR A 72 6.99 6.14 12.87
CA THR A 72 7.42 5.60 11.57
C THR A 72 7.59 4.09 11.62
N CYS A 73 8.28 3.56 12.64
CA CYS A 73 8.47 2.13 12.83
C CYS A 73 7.14 1.37 13.03
N ARG A 74 6.20 1.93 13.80
CA ARG A 74 4.87 1.34 14.00
C ARG A 74 4.06 1.30 12.70
N VAL A 75 4.11 2.36 11.89
CA VAL A 75 3.44 2.39 10.57
C VAL A 75 4.05 1.34 9.64
N ILE A 76 5.38 1.25 9.57
CA ILE A 76 6.08 0.23 8.78
C ILE A 76 5.68 -1.19 9.21
N GLY A 77 5.65 -1.44 10.52
CA GLY A 77 5.22 -2.72 11.09
C GLY A 77 3.77 -3.04 10.74
N TRP A 78 2.88 -2.06 10.82
CA TRP A 78 1.48 -2.19 10.44
C TRP A 78 1.32 -2.50 8.93
N VAL A 79 2.03 -1.80 8.05
CA VAL A 79 2.00 -2.07 6.60
C VAL A 79 2.44 -3.51 6.33
N LYS A 80 3.52 -3.95 6.99
CA LYS A 80 4.00 -5.34 6.89
C LYS A 80 2.90 -6.34 7.26
N GLU A 81 2.31 -6.16 8.43
CA GLU A 81 1.24 -7.02 8.96
C GLU A 81 0.05 -7.10 8.00
N LYS A 82 -0.38 -5.97 7.42
CA LYS A 82 -1.53 -5.96 6.51
C LYS A 82 -1.25 -6.71 5.23
N VAL A 83 -0.06 -6.58 4.64
CA VAL A 83 0.27 -7.34 3.44
C VAL A 83 0.40 -8.84 3.75
N GLU A 84 1.16 -9.21 4.78
CA GLU A 84 1.39 -10.61 5.15
C GLU A 84 0.08 -11.33 5.54
N GLY A 85 -0.82 -10.62 6.23
CA GLY A 85 -2.12 -11.16 6.65
C GLY A 85 -3.13 -11.37 5.54
N GLN A 86 -2.90 -10.85 4.32
CA GLN A 86 -3.82 -11.02 3.18
C GLN A 86 -3.46 -12.20 2.27
N PHE A 87 -2.25 -12.76 2.36
CA PHE A 87 -1.87 -13.93 1.56
C PHE A 87 -2.69 -15.15 1.98
N GLY A 88 -3.68 -15.52 1.16
CA GLY A 88 -4.63 -16.60 1.43
C GLY A 88 -6.10 -16.19 1.39
N ASN A 89 -6.41 -14.88 1.35
CA ASN A 89 -7.78 -14.37 1.25
C ASN A 89 -8.19 -14.00 -0.19
N THR A 90 -7.47 -14.48 -1.21
CA THR A 90 -7.67 -14.05 -2.61
C THR A 90 -8.71 -14.85 -3.38
N GLU A 91 -9.52 -15.68 -2.71
CA GLU A 91 -10.61 -16.42 -3.38
C GLU A 91 -11.78 -15.48 -3.76
N ARG A 92 -12.08 -14.52 -2.88
CA ARG A 92 -13.19 -13.57 -3.06
C ARG A 92 -12.67 -12.24 -3.61
N GLU A 93 -13.50 -11.54 -4.37
CA GLU A 93 -13.15 -10.20 -4.89
C GLU A 93 -12.79 -9.22 -3.76
N SER A 94 -13.52 -9.25 -2.64
CA SER A 94 -13.23 -8.39 -1.49
C SER A 94 -11.82 -8.60 -0.93
N GLY A 95 -11.38 -9.85 -0.79
CA GLY A 95 -10.02 -10.14 -0.31
C GLY A 95 -8.93 -9.75 -1.31
N LYS A 96 -9.19 -9.89 -2.62
CA LYS A 96 -8.29 -9.37 -3.67
C LYS A 96 -8.15 -7.84 -3.57
N ARG A 97 -9.26 -7.14 -3.36
CA ARG A 97 -9.27 -5.67 -3.20
C ARG A 97 -8.54 -5.23 -1.92
N ILE A 98 -8.71 -5.95 -0.82
CA ILE A 98 -7.98 -5.70 0.43
C ILE A 98 -6.48 -5.92 0.22
N LEU A 99 -6.07 -6.99 -0.47
CA LEU A 99 -4.67 -7.23 -0.81
C LEU A 99 -4.09 -6.11 -1.69
N LEU A 100 -4.84 -5.69 -2.71
CA LEU A 100 -4.44 -4.58 -3.59
C LEU A 100 -4.25 -3.28 -2.77
N ASN A 101 -5.20 -2.95 -1.89
CA ASN A 101 -5.07 -1.80 -0.99
C ASN A 101 -3.85 -1.92 -0.06
N ALA A 102 -3.55 -3.12 0.43
CA ALA A 102 -2.34 -3.36 1.23
C ALA A 102 -1.05 -3.13 0.40
N PHE A 103 -1.04 -3.54 -0.86
CA PHE A 103 0.04 -3.23 -1.80
C PHE A 103 0.18 -1.74 -2.07
N HIS A 104 -0.91 -0.99 -2.09
CA HIS A 104 -0.84 0.47 -2.19
C HIS A 104 -0.13 1.06 -0.97
N TYR A 105 -0.42 0.60 0.27
CA TYR A 105 0.31 1.09 1.45
C TYR A 105 1.81 0.77 1.38
N LEU A 106 2.14 -0.45 0.93
CA LEU A 106 3.53 -0.86 0.74
C LEU A 106 4.23 0.02 -0.31
N PHE A 107 3.57 0.30 -1.43
CA PHE A 107 4.06 1.22 -2.45
C PHE A 107 4.27 2.64 -1.90
N GLN A 108 3.30 3.18 -1.15
CA GLN A 108 3.41 4.54 -0.57
C GLN A 108 4.60 4.67 0.39
N SER A 109 4.91 3.62 1.15
CA SER A 109 6.06 3.63 2.07
C SER A 109 7.41 3.83 1.38
N GLN A 110 7.50 3.54 0.07
CA GLN A 110 8.73 3.57 -0.73
C GLN A 110 9.92 2.85 -0.07
N ASN A 111 9.64 1.87 0.80
CA ASN A 111 10.63 1.14 1.56
C ASN A 111 10.97 -0.17 0.86
N LYS A 112 12.07 -0.15 0.08
CA LYS A 112 12.53 -1.32 -0.70
C LYS A 112 12.82 -2.54 0.16
N ALA A 113 13.41 -2.35 1.35
CA ALA A 113 13.72 -3.45 2.26
C ALA A 113 12.44 -4.08 2.83
N LEU A 114 11.46 -3.25 3.21
CA LEU A 114 10.15 -3.72 3.61
C LEU A 114 9.48 -4.53 2.48
N ALA A 115 9.41 -3.96 1.27
CA ALA A 115 8.81 -4.64 0.12
C ALA A 115 9.48 -5.99 -0.14
N GLN A 116 10.81 -6.02 -0.20
CA GLN A 116 11.56 -7.25 -0.43
C GLN A 116 11.32 -8.30 0.66
N ASN A 117 11.27 -7.90 1.92
CA ASN A 117 11.04 -8.81 3.05
C ASN A 117 9.61 -9.33 3.11
N THR A 118 8.64 -8.54 2.65
CA THR A 118 7.21 -8.86 2.72
C THR A 118 6.74 -9.68 1.53
N VAL A 119 7.16 -9.35 0.31
CA VAL A 119 6.67 -10.01 -0.92
C VAL A 119 7.71 -10.90 -1.62
N GLY A 120 8.95 -10.93 -1.13
CA GLY A 120 10.05 -11.63 -1.79
C GLY A 120 9.84 -13.12 -2.00
N SER A 121 9.15 -13.78 -1.07
CA SER A 121 8.85 -15.22 -1.09
C SER A 121 7.50 -15.56 -1.73
N VAL A 122 6.74 -14.56 -2.20
CA VAL A 122 5.43 -14.78 -2.82
C VAL A 122 5.60 -15.49 -4.15
N GLN A 123 4.93 -16.64 -4.29
CA GLN A 123 4.99 -17.49 -5.49
C GLN A 123 3.83 -17.26 -6.45
N ALA A 124 2.68 -16.82 -5.93
CA ALA A 124 1.47 -16.61 -6.71
C ALA A 124 0.73 -15.35 -6.30
N LEU A 125 0.21 -14.62 -7.27
CA LEU A 125 -0.71 -13.50 -7.08
C LEU A 125 -1.96 -13.72 -7.93
N MET A 126 -3.13 -13.71 -7.29
CA MET A 126 -4.40 -14.03 -7.94
C MET A 126 -5.35 -12.83 -7.89
N PHE A 127 -5.47 -12.11 -9.00
CA PHE A 127 -6.35 -10.95 -9.13
C PHE A 127 -7.49 -11.17 -10.14
N PHE A 128 -7.67 -12.38 -10.66
CA PHE A 128 -8.69 -12.70 -11.67
C PHE A 128 -10.06 -12.07 -11.36
N GLY A 129 -10.72 -11.49 -12.36
CA GLY A 129 -12.03 -10.86 -12.23
C GLY A 129 -12.04 -9.53 -11.46
N LEU A 130 -10.90 -9.04 -10.95
CA LEU A 130 -10.80 -7.72 -10.33
C LEU A 130 -10.50 -6.68 -11.41
N SER A 131 -11.37 -5.69 -11.59
CA SER A 131 -11.10 -4.59 -12.52
C SER A 131 -9.91 -3.75 -12.02
N LEU A 132 -8.84 -3.67 -12.80
CA LEU A 132 -7.62 -2.93 -12.45
C LEU A 132 -7.52 -1.63 -13.23
N THR A 133 -7.32 -0.53 -12.50
CA THR A 133 -7.00 0.78 -13.06
C THR A 133 -5.54 0.86 -13.50
N PRO A 134 -5.15 1.86 -14.31
CA PRO A 134 -3.74 2.09 -14.64
C PRO A 134 -2.86 2.30 -13.40
N ILE A 135 -3.39 2.92 -12.33
CA ILE A 135 -2.68 3.12 -11.06
C ILE A 135 -2.42 1.78 -10.38
N ASP A 136 -3.42 0.90 -10.34
CA ASP A 136 -3.26 -0.44 -9.76
C ASP A 136 -2.17 -1.23 -10.50
N CYS A 137 -2.09 -1.07 -11.83
CA CYS A 137 -1.05 -1.70 -12.65
C CYS A 137 0.35 -1.16 -12.34
N VAL A 138 0.51 0.14 -12.07
CA VAL A 138 1.79 0.72 -11.61
C VAL A 138 2.20 0.08 -10.28
N ILE A 139 1.25 -0.06 -9.37
CA ILE A 139 1.50 -0.59 -8.03
C ILE A 139 1.85 -2.07 -8.11
N LEU A 140 1.08 -2.87 -8.85
CA LEU A 140 1.39 -4.28 -9.08
C LEU A 140 2.76 -4.47 -9.74
N SER A 141 3.09 -3.67 -10.76
CA SER A 141 4.40 -3.69 -11.39
C SER A 141 5.53 -3.44 -10.38
N HIS A 142 5.38 -2.43 -9.53
CA HIS A 142 6.35 -2.15 -8.47
C HIS A 142 6.51 -3.34 -7.50
N ILE A 143 5.39 -3.92 -7.03
CA ILE A 143 5.40 -5.04 -6.08
C ILE A 143 6.00 -6.31 -6.69
N ILE A 144 5.59 -6.70 -7.90
CA ILE A 144 6.13 -7.87 -8.61
C ILE A 144 7.63 -7.72 -8.86
N GLY A 145 8.10 -6.47 -9.04
CA GLY A 145 9.53 -6.14 -9.08
C GLY A 145 10.32 -6.70 -7.89
N PHE A 146 9.73 -6.76 -6.69
CA PHE A 146 10.34 -7.30 -5.47
C PHE A 146 10.02 -8.77 -5.19
N CYS A 147 9.05 -9.39 -5.88
CA CYS A 147 8.76 -10.81 -5.73
C CYS A 147 9.85 -11.65 -6.43
N ASN A 148 10.75 -12.27 -5.67
CA ASN A 148 11.87 -13.05 -6.24
C ASN A 148 11.45 -14.48 -6.58
N ALA A 149 10.44 -15.01 -5.89
CA ALA A 149 9.95 -16.37 -6.05
C ALA A 149 8.66 -16.45 -6.88
N ILE A 150 8.19 -15.35 -7.48
CA ILE A 150 6.93 -15.33 -8.24
C ILE A 150 7.02 -16.30 -9.42
N GLN A 151 5.98 -17.10 -9.60
CA GLN A 151 5.85 -18.05 -10.70
C GLN A 151 4.51 -17.89 -11.42
N HIS A 152 3.47 -17.51 -10.69
CA HIS A 152 2.12 -17.41 -11.21
C HIS A 152 1.51 -16.03 -10.93
N LEU A 153 1.05 -15.37 -11.99
CA LEU A 153 0.28 -14.14 -11.91
C LEU A 153 -1.00 -14.33 -12.71
N ASP A 154 -2.15 -14.30 -12.03
CA ASP A 154 -3.46 -14.46 -12.67
C ASP A 154 -4.18 -13.12 -12.75
N LEU A 155 -4.30 -12.59 -13.97
CA LEU A 155 -4.95 -11.33 -14.31
C LEU A 155 -6.14 -11.52 -15.26
N GLN A 156 -6.70 -12.74 -15.33
CA GLN A 156 -7.85 -13.03 -16.19
C GLN A 156 -9.02 -12.13 -15.86
N ASN A 157 -9.71 -11.62 -16.89
CA ASN A 157 -10.90 -10.77 -16.72
C ASN A 157 -10.67 -9.54 -15.82
N CYS A 158 -9.45 -8.99 -15.79
CA CYS A 158 -9.15 -7.79 -15.00
C CYS A 158 -9.42 -6.45 -15.74
N TYR A 159 -9.94 -6.52 -16.97
CA TYR A 159 -10.29 -5.35 -17.80
C TYR A 159 -9.17 -4.29 -17.92
N ILE A 160 -7.91 -4.76 -17.98
CA ILE A 160 -6.73 -3.90 -17.99
C ILE A 160 -6.68 -3.10 -19.29
N GLN A 161 -6.60 -1.78 -19.17
CA GLN A 161 -6.43 -0.87 -20.31
C GLN A 161 -5.01 -0.95 -20.89
N TYR A 162 -4.84 -0.47 -22.12
CA TYR A 162 -3.53 -0.49 -22.80
C TYR A 162 -2.42 0.17 -21.97
N GLU A 163 -2.67 1.32 -21.34
CA GLU A 163 -1.69 1.94 -20.46
C GLU A 163 -1.29 1.03 -19.29
N GLY A 164 -2.25 0.34 -18.67
CA GLY A 164 -1.98 -0.60 -17.58
C GLY A 164 -1.09 -1.77 -18.03
N LEU A 165 -1.33 -2.30 -19.24
CA LEU A 165 -0.49 -3.35 -19.81
C LEU A 165 0.96 -2.88 -20.00
N GLN A 166 1.17 -1.65 -20.48
CA GLN A 166 2.52 -1.07 -20.62
C GLN A 166 3.25 -0.96 -19.27
N ARG A 167 2.54 -0.76 -18.17
CA ARG A 167 3.14 -0.73 -16.83
C ARG A 167 3.55 -2.12 -16.34
N LEU A 168 2.80 -3.15 -16.71
CA LEU A 168 3.03 -4.53 -16.27
C LEU A 168 4.08 -5.24 -17.14
N GLU A 169 4.18 -4.90 -18.43
CA GLU A 169 5.10 -5.51 -19.40
C GLU A 169 6.52 -5.78 -18.86
N PRO A 170 7.20 -4.83 -18.17
CA PRO A 170 8.58 -5.04 -17.72
C PRO A 170 8.76 -6.15 -16.68
N VAL A 171 7.69 -6.56 -16.00
CA VAL A 171 7.73 -7.53 -14.89
C VAL A 171 7.09 -8.87 -15.23
N LEU A 172 6.38 -8.98 -16.35
CA LEU A 172 5.72 -10.23 -16.76
C LEU A 172 6.72 -11.35 -17.02
N ASN A 173 7.94 -11.03 -17.44
CA ASN A 173 9.01 -12.02 -17.66
C ASN A 173 9.47 -12.75 -16.38
N LYS A 174 9.11 -12.25 -15.20
CA LYS A 174 9.39 -12.91 -13.92
C LYS A 174 8.42 -14.06 -13.65
N CYS A 175 7.28 -14.10 -14.33
CA CYS A 175 6.24 -15.11 -14.13
C CYS A 175 6.40 -16.23 -15.17
N HIS A 176 6.28 -17.49 -14.73
CA HIS A 176 6.22 -18.65 -15.62
C HIS A 176 4.84 -18.83 -16.23
N VAL A 177 3.80 -18.50 -15.45
CA VAL A 177 2.40 -18.58 -15.85
C VAL A 177 1.79 -17.18 -15.68
N VAL A 178 1.26 -16.65 -16.77
CA VAL A 178 0.47 -15.42 -16.78
C VAL A 178 -0.92 -15.79 -17.29
N GLY A 179 -1.90 -15.70 -16.40
CA GLY A 179 -3.32 -15.98 -16.67
C GLY A 179 -4.03 -14.76 -17.21
#